data_AF-A0A1M7SY51-F1
#
_entry.id   AF-A0A1M7SY51-F1
#
_cell.length_a   1.000
_cell.length_b   1.000
_cell.length_c   1.000
_cell.angle_alpha   90.00
_cell.angle_beta   90.00
_cell.angle_gamma   90.00
#
_symmetry.space_group_name_H-M   'P 1'
#
loop_
_entity.id
_entity.type
_entity.pdbx_description
1 polymer ?
#
loop_
_entity_poly.entity_id
_entity_poly.type
_entity_poly.pdbx_seq_one_letter_code
_entity_poly.pdbx_strand_id
1 'polypeptide(L)'
;MNGLNEKYIKENTSFEEIAEHFPYLISPLLEIGIKVIVCGDVKWGTLGEEIERMGLNKDEILEKLNKIAIEQGGPVKSLKLDL
;
A
#
# COMPACT_ATOMS: atom_id res chain seq x y z
N MET A 1 13.18 -24.86 2.21
CA MET A 1 13.07 -23.92 3.34
C MET A 1 11.99 -22.92 2.97
N ASN A 2 10.78 -23.08 3.53
CA ASN A 2 9.63 -22.23 3.21
C ASN A 2 9.73 -20.94 4.04
N GLY A 3 10.48 -19.97 3.54
CA GLY A 3 10.57 -18.63 4.13
C GLY A 3 9.53 -17.71 3.48
N LEU A 4 8.25 -17.97 3.73
CA LEU A 4 7.22 -16.96 3.41
C LEU A 4 7.34 -15.89 4.50
N ASN A 5 8.19 -14.90 4.27
CA ASN A 5 8.02 -13.61 4.93
C ASN A 5 6.64 -13.12 4.47
N GLU A 6 5.62 -13.25 5.31
CA GLU A 6 4.26 -12.79 5.04
C GLU A 6 4.25 -11.26 5.00
N LYS A 7 4.73 -10.71 3.89
CA LYS A 7 4.58 -9.30 3.54
C LYS A 7 3.14 -9.08 3.13
N TYR A 8 2.43 -8.24 3.88
CA TYR A 8 1.10 -7.75 3.54
C TYR A 8 1.12 -6.93 2.25
N ILE A 9 2.14 -6.08 2.09
CA ILE A 9 2.29 -5.20 0.92
C ILE A 9 3.42 -5.71 0.04
N LYS A 10 3.15 -5.87 -1.26
CA LYS A 10 4.12 -6.31 -2.26
C LYS A 10 4.19 -5.30 -3.40
N GLU A 11 5.18 -5.43 -4.28
CA GLU A 11 5.29 -4.59 -5.46
C GLU A 11 4.06 -4.71 -6.38
N ASN A 12 3.47 -5.92 -6.44
CA ASN A 12 2.26 -6.20 -7.20
C ASN A 12 0.97 -5.79 -6.48
N THR A 13 1.05 -5.24 -5.27
CA THR A 13 -0.12 -4.78 -4.52
C THR A 13 -0.70 -3.55 -5.23
N SER A 14 -1.97 -3.64 -5.59
CA SER A 14 -2.70 -2.56 -6.24
C SER A 14 -3.06 -1.46 -5.25
N PHE A 15 -3.17 -0.22 -5.74
CA PHE A 15 -3.64 0.90 -4.93
C PHE A 15 -5.08 0.69 -4.40
N GLU A 16 -5.92 -0.03 -5.14
CA GLU A 16 -7.26 -0.46 -4.71
C GLU A 16 -7.21 -1.33 -3.45
N GLU A 17 -6.33 -2.33 -3.45
CA GLU A 17 -6.11 -3.21 -2.30
C GLU A 17 -5.61 -2.40 -1.09
N ILE A 18 -4.71 -1.44 -1.32
CA ILE A 18 -4.25 -0.53 -0.26
C ILE A 18 -5.40 0.33 0.26
N ALA A 19 -6.20 0.93 -0.61
CA ALA A 19 -7.29 1.81 -0.18
C ALA A 19 -8.38 1.04 0.59
N GLU A 20 -8.67 -0.20 0.19
CA GLU A 20 -9.72 -1.02 0.80
C GLU A 20 -9.26 -1.72 2.09
N HIS A 21 -8.05 -2.30 2.09
CA HIS A 21 -7.54 -3.12 3.19
C HIS A 21 -6.49 -2.41 4.06
N PHE A 22 -5.83 -1.38 3.54
CA PHE A 22 -4.75 -0.69 4.23
C PHE A 22 -4.88 0.84 4.13
N PRO A 23 -6.07 1.45 4.38
CA PRO A 23 -6.30 2.88 4.20
C PRO A 23 -5.34 3.75 5.04
N TYR A 24 -4.84 3.22 6.16
CA TYR A 24 -3.84 3.88 6.98
C TYR A 24 -2.46 4.04 6.29
N LEU A 25 -2.16 3.25 5.25
CA LEU A 25 -0.96 3.38 4.44
C LEU A 25 -1.05 4.51 3.40
N ILE A 26 -2.25 5.04 3.13
CA ILE A 26 -2.43 6.16 2.20
C ILE A 26 -1.67 7.39 2.70
N SER A 27 -1.75 7.68 4.00
CA SER A 27 -1.05 8.83 4.61
C SER A 27 0.47 8.76 4.41
N PRO A 28 1.19 7.69 4.83
CA PRO A 28 2.64 7.61 4.64
C PRO A 28 3.04 7.53 3.17
N LEU A 29 2.22 6.94 2.29
CA LEU A 29 2.45 6.96 0.84
C LEU A 29 2.40 8.39 0.28
N LEU A 30 1.41 9.16 0.72
CA LEU A 30 1.26 10.55 0.32
C LEU A 30 2.43 11.42 0.79
N GLU A 31 2.96 11.17 2.00
CA GLU A 31 4.18 11.84 2.50
C GLU A 31 5.42 11.55 1.63
N ILE A 32 5.48 10.39 1.00
CA ILE A 32 6.55 10.00 0.05
C ILE A 32 6.29 10.61 -1.34
N GLY A 33 5.10 11.16 -1.58
CA GLY A 33 4.67 11.73 -2.86
C GLY A 33 3.81 10.79 -3.71
N ILE A 34 3.49 9.59 -3.21
CA ILE A 34 2.67 8.58 -3.90
C ILE A 34 1.20 8.83 -3.59
N LYS A 35 0.43 9.20 -4.62
CA LYS A 35 -1.01 9.47 -4.49
C LYS A 35 -1.82 8.22 -4.79
N VAL A 36 -2.37 7.61 -3.75
CA VAL A 36 -3.30 6.47 -3.86
C VAL A 36 -4.67 6.91 -4.36
N ILE A 37 -5.14 8.09 -3.91
CA ILE A 37 -6.43 8.67 -4.32
C ILE A 37 -6.15 9.91 -5.17
N VAL A 38 -6.75 9.95 -6.35
CA VAL A 38 -6.64 11.06 -7.31
C VAL A 38 -8.05 11.47 -7.73
N CYS A 39 -8.38 12.75 -7.53
CA CYS A 39 -9.67 13.32 -7.91
C CYS A 39 -10.91 12.65 -7.26
N GLY A 40 -10.75 11.98 -6.12
CA GLY A 40 -11.83 11.29 -5.40
C GLY A 40 -11.92 9.80 -5.70
N ASP A 41 -11.17 9.29 -6.67
CA ASP A 41 -11.12 7.89 -7.06
C ASP A 41 -9.77 7.26 -6.71
N VAL A 42 -9.78 5.95 -6.45
CA VAL A 42 -8.54 5.20 -6.24
C VAL A 42 -7.81 5.07 -7.58
N LYS A 43 -6.51 5.37 -7.57
CA LYS A 43 -5.67 5.26 -8.75
C LYS A 43 -5.60 3.81 -9.21
N TRP A 44 -5.65 3.59 -10.52
CA TRP A 44 -5.40 2.28 -11.11
C TRP A 44 -3.90 2.05 -11.33
N GLY A 45 -3.42 0.87 -10.93
CA GLY A 45 -2.02 0.47 -11.02
C GLY A 45 -1.48 -0.14 -9.74
N THR A 46 -0.20 -0.51 -9.78
CA THR A 46 0.50 -1.13 -8.66
C THR A 46 1.44 -0.16 -7.97
N LEU A 47 1.66 -0.39 -6.67
CA LEU A 47 2.59 0.40 -5.89
C LEU A 47 4.02 0.31 -6.45
N GLY A 48 4.45 -0.89 -6.88
CA GLY A 48 5.79 -1.10 -7.42
C GLY A 48 6.06 -0.28 -8.68
N GLU A 49 5.12 -0.26 -9.63
CA GLU A 49 5.26 0.53 -10.86
C GLU A 49 5.36 2.03 -10.58
N GLU A 50 4.57 2.55 -9.63
CA GLU A 50 4.63 3.98 -9.31
C GLU A 50 5.97 4.36 -8.66
N ILE A 51 6.45 3.55 -7.72
CA ILE A 51 7.74 3.75 -7.07
C ILE A 51 8.87 3.74 -8.12
N GLU A 52 8.82 2.78 -9.04
CA GLU A 52 9.81 2.65 -10.11
C GLU A 52 9.76 3.85 -11.07
N ARG A 53 8.56 4.34 -11.41
CA ARG A 53 8.38 5.58 -12.20
C ARG A 53 8.97 6.82 -11.51
N MET A 54 8.89 6.88 -10.18
CA MET A 54 9.49 7.96 -9.40
C MET A 54 11.01 7.80 -9.22
N GLY A 55 11.57 6.65 -9.60
CA GLY A 55 12.99 6.34 -9.37
C GLY A 55 13.34 6.16 -7.90
N LEU A 56 12.36 5.79 -7.06
CA LEU A 56 12.55 5.56 -5.64
C LEU A 56 12.89 4.09 -5.36
N ASN A 57 13.50 3.82 -4.20
CA ASN A 57 13.87 2.47 -3.82
C ASN A 57 12.65 1.67 -3.33
N LYS A 58 12.19 0.73 -4.15
CA LYS A 58 11.01 -0.09 -3.86
C LYS A 58 11.16 -0.95 -2.61
N ASP A 59 12.31 -1.57 -2.40
CA ASP A 59 12.50 -2.44 -1.24
C ASP A 59 12.38 -1.67 0.07
N GLU A 60 12.95 -0.46 0.14
CA GLU A 60 12.85 0.40 1.33
C GLU A 60 11.42 0.84 1.60
N ILE A 61 10.69 1.26 0.56
CA ILE A 61 9.30 1.69 0.72
C ILE A 61 8.41 0.52 1.14
N LEU A 62 8.53 -0.62 0.46
CA LEU A 62 7.77 -1.82 0.80
C LEU A 62 8.07 -2.29 2.22
N GLU A 63 9.33 -2.26 2.66
CA GLU A 63 9.70 -2.60 4.03
C GLU A 63 9.04 -1.65 5.04
N LYS A 64 9.09 -0.33 4.79
CA LYS A 64 8.46 0.67 5.65
C LYS A 64 6.95 0.46 5.76
N LEU A 65 6.27 0.22 4.64
CA LEU A 65 4.81 -0.02 4.62
C LEU A 65 4.43 -1.32 5.32
N ASN A 66 5.19 -2.39 5.10
CA ASN A 66 4.96 -3.65 5.79
C ASN A 66 5.16 -3.52 7.30
N LYS A 67 6.16 -2.75 7.74
CA LYS A 67 6.38 -2.49 9.16
C LYS A 67 5.16 -1.80 9.78
N ILE A 68 4.65 -0.74 9.13
CA ILE A 68 3.43 -0.05 9.58
C ILE A 68 2.25 -1.01 9.59
N ALA A 69 2.08 -1.84 8.56
CA ALA A 69 0.99 -2.82 8.51
C ALA A 69 1.07 -3.84 9.64
N ILE A 70 2.26 -4.35 9.96
CA ILE A 70 2.49 -5.25 11.10
C ILE A 70 2.18 -4.54 12.42
N GLU A 71 2.61 -3.28 12.59
CA GLU A 71 2.33 -2.48 13.79
C GLU A 71 0.83 -2.20 13.97
N GLN A 72 0.08 -2.07 12.88
CA GLN A 72 -1.38 -1.89 12.88
C GLN A 72 -2.15 -3.22 13.01
N GLY A 73 -1.48 -4.37 12.99
CA GLY A 73 -2.11 -5.69 13.10
C GLY A 73 -2.63 -6.28 11.78
N GLY A 74 -2.18 -5.77 10.63
CA GLY A 74 -2.47 -6.29 9.30
C GLY A 74 -3.60 -5.55 8.55
N PRO A 75 -4.27 -6.22 7.58
CA PRO A 75 -5.33 -5.61 6.79
C PRO A 75 -6.51 -5.26 7.68
N VAL A 76 -6.90 -3.98 7.68
CA VAL A 76 -8.13 -3.54 8.32
C VAL A 76 -9.25 -3.66 7.30
N LYS A 77 -10.36 -4.29 7.67
CA LYS A 77 -11.54 -4.34 6.82
C LYS A 77 -12.18 -2.96 6.88
N SER A 78 -11.81 -2.06 5.96
CA SER A 78 -12.56 -0.82 5.80
C SER A 78 -14.00 -1.22 5.55
N LEU A 79 -14.89 -0.74 6.41
CA LEU A 79 -16.30 -1.07 6.39
C LEU A 79 -16.78 -0.96 4.94
N LYS A 80 -17.37 -2.04 4.43
CA LYS A 80 -18.50 -1.92 3.50
C LYS A 80 -19.35 -0.77 4.03
N LEU A 81 -19.34 0.37 3.34
CA LEU A 81 -20.41 1.32 3.48
C LEU A 81 -21.60 0.60 2.85
N ASP A 82 -22.31 -0.15 3.70
CA ASP A 82 -23.61 -0.70 3.40
C ASP A 82 -24.50 0.51 3.09
N LEU A 83 -24.70 0.77 1.80
CA LEU A 83 -25.51 1.85 1.24
C LEU A 83 -26.59 1.22 0.38
#